data_AF-A0A9P1DFV2-F1
#
_entry.id   AF-A0A9P1DFV2-F1
#
_cell.length_a   1.000
_cell.length_b   1.000
_cell.length_c   1.000
_cell.angle_alpha   90.00
_cell.angle_beta   90.00
_cell.angle_gamma   90.00
#
_symmetry.space_group_name_H-M   'P 1'
#
loop_
_entity.id
_entity.type
_entity.pdbx_description
1 polymer ?
#
loop_
_entity_poly.entity_id
_entity_poly.type
_entity_poly.pdbx_seq_one_letter_code
_entity_poly.pdbx_strand_id
1 'polypeptide(L)'
;MPCSLWDEAETAAYLESYEVHDLFAHLLRQVLVERPENPIKFFQECLKEQPKLCICIMGPPGVNRSKYCQQVAADYKLKHVHVGKLLRARKELKDQISGGKLVADDVVIELVKVLG
;
A
#
# COMPACT_ATOMS: atom_id res chain seq x y z
N MET A 1 18.77 26.19 -3.00
CA MET A 1 18.95 27.10 -1.85
C MET A 1 20.16 26.62 -1.06
N PRO A 2 21.05 27.49 -0.55
CA PRO A 2 22.29 27.04 0.12
C PRO A 2 21.96 26.46 1.50
N CYS A 3 22.56 25.32 1.82
CA CYS A 3 22.39 24.56 3.07
C CYS A 3 22.88 25.31 4.34
N SER A 4 23.43 26.53 4.20
CA SER A 4 24.16 27.26 5.25
C SER A 4 23.33 28.34 5.96
N LEU A 5 22.00 28.33 5.78
CA LEU A 5 21.11 29.43 6.21
C LEU A 5 19.97 29.00 7.13
N TRP A 6 19.89 27.72 7.47
CA TRP A 6 18.79 27.16 8.25
C TRP A 6 19.25 27.05 9.70
N ASP A 7 18.46 27.55 10.63
CA ASP A 7 18.69 27.24 12.04
C ASP A 7 18.24 25.80 12.35
N GLU A 8 18.64 25.29 13.52
CA GLU A 8 18.34 23.90 13.92
C GLU A 8 16.83 23.67 14.10
N ALA A 9 16.08 24.69 14.53
CA ALA A 9 14.63 24.62 14.71
C ALA A 9 13.88 24.66 13.37
N GLU A 10 14.30 25.48 12.42
CA GLU A 10 13.80 25.54 11.05
C GLU A 10 14.06 24.22 10.31
N THR A 11 15.25 23.64 10.51
CA THR A 11 15.59 22.32 9.97
C THR A 11 14.70 21.24 10.55
N ALA A 12 14.51 21.21 11.87
CA ALA A 12 13.63 20.24 12.53
C ALA A 12 12.17 20.39 12.08
N ALA A 13 11.66 21.62 12.03
CA ALA A 13 10.28 21.90 11.60
C ALA A 13 10.02 21.46 10.17
N TYR A 14 10.98 21.65 9.26
CA TYR A 14 10.88 21.17 7.88
C TYR A 14 10.92 19.65 7.79
N LEU A 15 11.83 18.99 8.52
CA LEU A 15 11.90 17.54 8.53
C LEU A 15 10.59 16.91 9.01
N GLU A 16 9.95 17.54 9.99
CA GLU A 16 8.66 17.11 10.55
C GLU A 16 7.49 17.44 9.60
N SER A 17 7.40 18.66 9.07
CA SER A 17 6.27 19.07 8.21
C SER A 17 6.19 18.31 6.88
N TYR A 18 7.34 17.85 6.38
CA TYR A 18 7.43 17.09 5.13
C TYR A 18 7.60 15.58 5.37
N GLU A 19 7.44 15.11 6.62
CA GLU A 19 7.57 13.70 7.00
C GLU A 19 8.85 13.05 6.44
N VAL A 20 9.95 13.81 6.40
CA VAL A 20 11.19 13.42 5.71
C VAL A 20 11.78 12.16 6.33
N HIS A 21 11.62 11.98 7.64
CA HIS A 21 12.06 10.79 8.35
C HIS A 21 11.34 9.53 7.86
N ASP A 22 10.02 9.59 7.68
CA ASP A 22 9.23 8.46 7.21
C ASP A 22 9.53 8.16 5.74
N LEU A 23 9.65 9.20 4.92
CA LEU A 23 10.07 9.07 3.52
C LEU A 23 11.45 8.40 3.41
N PHE A 24 12.43 8.85 4.21
CA PHE A 24 13.78 8.30 4.16
C PHE A 24 13.83 6.85 4.65
N ALA A 25 13.12 6.54 5.74
CA ALA A 25 12.99 5.17 6.22
C ALA A 25 12.36 4.25 5.15
N HIS A 26 11.33 4.73 4.44
CA HIS A 26 10.71 4.01 3.34
C HIS A 26 11.70 3.75 2.19
N LEU A 27 12.42 4.77 1.74
CA LEU A 27 13.41 4.66 0.68
C LEU A 27 14.49 3.63 1.04
N LEU A 28 15.07 3.73 2.24
CA LEU A 28 16.07 2.77 2.72
C LEU A 28 15.52 1.34 2.74
N ARG A 29 14.29 1.15 3.21
CA ARG A 29 13.63 -0.17 3.19
C ARG A 29 13.53 -0.72 1.78
N GLN A 30 13.15 0.12 0.80
CA GLN A 30 13.05 -0.32 -0.59
C GLN A 30 14.42 -0.72 -1.17
N VAL A 31 15.49 0.02 -0.90
CA VAL A 31 16.84 -0.36 -1.35
C VAL A 31 17.31 -1.69 -0.75
N LEU A 32 16.98 -1.95 0.51
CA LEU A 32 17.33 -3.21 1.16
C LEU A 32 16.60 -4.42 0.54
N VAL A 33 15.36 -4.21 0.07
CA VAL A 33 14.52 -5.24 -0.55
C VAL A 33 14.90 -5.48 -2.01
N GLU A 34 14.95 -4.42 -2.81
CA GLU A 34 15.15 -4.51 -4.27
C GLU A 34 16.63 -4.68 -4.65
N ARG A 35 17.56 -4.29 -3.77
CA ARG A 35 19.02 -4.36 -3.97
C ARG A 35 19.47 -3.89 -5.38
N PRO A 36 19.13 -2.66 -5.78
CA PRO A 36 19.48 -2.13 -7.09
C PRO A 36 21.00 -1.93 -7.24
N GLU A 37 21.52 -2.09 -8.46
CA GLU A 37 22.94 -1.86 -8.78
C GLU A 37 23.37 -0.41 -8.51
N ASN A 38 22.45 0.55 -8.65
CA ASN A 38 22.70 1.96 -8.40
C ASN A 38 21.63 2.55 -7.47
N PRO A 39 21.88 2.60 -6.14
CA PRO A 39 20.88 3.01 -5.15
C PRO A 39 20.47 4.47 -5.26
N ILE A 40 21.37 5.35 -5.72
CA ILE A 40 21.07 6.79 -5.85
C ILE A 40 20.08 7.03 -6.99
N LYS A 41 20.27 6.38 -8.15
CA LYS A 41 19.31 6.46 -9.26
C LYS A 41 17.95 5.90 -8.85
N PHE A 42 17.94 4.78 -8.12
CA PHE A 42 16.72 4.18 -7.60
C PHE A 42 15.96 5.15 -6.67
N PHE A 43 16.64 5.82 -5.73
CA PHE A 43 16.00 6.83 -4.89
C PHE A 43 15.39 7.98 -5.70
N GLN A 44 16.06 8.44 -6.75
CA GLN A 44 15.53 9.50 -7.62
C GLN A 44 14.26 9.06 -8.35
N GLU A 45 14.12 7.79 -8.67
CA GLU A 45 12.91 7.22 -9.28
C GLU A 45 11.80 7.08 -8.23
N CYS A 46 12.10 6.51 -7.07
CA CYS A 46 11.15 6.38 -5.95
C CYS A 46 10.61 7.73 -5.48
N LEU A 47 11.41 8.79 -5.49
CA LEU A 47 10.99 10.15 -5.12
C LEU A 47 10.06 10.81 -6.16
N LYS A 48 10.07 10.34 -7.41
CA LYS A 48 9.16 10.85 -8.46
C LYS A 48 7.78 10.23 -8.36
N GLU A 49 7.68 9.02 -7.84
CA GLU A 49 6.42 8.35 -7.62
C GLU A 49 5.83 8.75 -6.27
N GLN A 50 4.56 9.18 -6.25
CA GLN A 50 3.88 9.38 -4.98
C GLN A 50 3.57 8.01 -4.36
N PRO A 51 3.80 7.84 -3.04
CA PRO A 51 3.49 6.58 -2.38
C PRO A 51 2.01 6.25 -2.55
N LYS A 52 1.73 5.02 -2.98
CA LYS A 52 0.35 4.54 -3.14
C LYS A 52 -0.29 4.41 -1.76
N LEU A 53 -1.36 5.18 -1.51
CA LEU A 53 -2.17 5.04 -0.30
C LEU A 53 -2.90 3.68 -0.31
N CYS A 54 -2.57 2.81 0.64
CA CYS A 54 -3.22 1.51 0.82
C CYS A 54 -3.94 1.48 2.17
N ILE A 55 -5.27 1.34 2.14
CA ILE A 55 -6.12 1.34 3.34
C ILE A 55 -6.64 -0.08 3.56
N CYS A 56 -6.37 -0.66 4.73
CA CYS A 56 -6.92 -1.95 5.16
C CYS A 56 -7.92 -1.74 6.30
N ILE A 57 -9.17 -2.17 6.11
CA ILE A 57 -10.24 -2.04 7.11
C ILE A 57 -10.44 -3.36 7.84
N MET A 58 -10.14 -3.35 9.15
CA MET A 58 -10.26 -4.52 10.04
C MET A 58 -11.47 -4.40 10.97
N GLY A 59 -12.02 -5.55 11.38
CA GLY A 59 -13.15 -5.58 12.31
C GLY A 59 -13.83 -6.94 12.42
N PRO A 60 -14.73 -7.13 13.40
CA PRO A 60 -15.45 -8.37 13.58
C PRO A 60 -16.35 -8.73 12.38
N PRO A 61 -16.72 -10.01 12.19
CA PRO A 61 -17.66 -10.41 11.15
C PRO A 61 -19.06 -9.81 11.42
N GLY A 62 -19.85 -9.61 10.36
CA GLY A 62 -21.24 -9.13 10.46
C GLY A 62 -21.42 -7.61 10.54
N VAL A 63 -20.37 -6.81 10.74
CA VAL A 63 -20.48 -5.33 10.84
C VAL A 63 -20.60 -4.60 9.50
N ASN A 64 -20.94 -5.31 8.42
CA ASN A 64 -21.10 -4.74 7.07
C ASN A 64 -19.88 -3.97 6.54
N ARG A 65 -18.65 -4.36 6.92
CA ARG A 65 -17.38 -3.74 6.44
C ARG A 65 -17.38 -3.47 4.94
N SER A 66 -17.81 -4.45 4.13
CA SER A 66 -17.84 -4.32 2.67
C SER A 66 -18.68 -3.14 2.17
N LYS A 67 -19.77 -2.76 2.86
CA LYS A 67 -20.58 -1.58 2.50
C LYS A 67 -19.82 -0.29 2.81
N TYR A 68 -19.22 -0.18 4.00
CA TYR A 68 -18.42 0.98 4.37
C TYR A 68 -17.20 1.14 3.46
N CYS A 69 -16.50 0.05 3.14
CA CYS A 69 -15.39 0.08 2.19
C CYS A 69 -15.82 0.58 0.80
N GLN A 70 -17.02 0.21 0.34
CA GLN A 70 -17.58 0.71 -0.93
C GLN A 70 -17.88 2.20 -0.87
N GLN A 71 -18.46 2.69 0.24
CA GLN A 71 -18.74 4.11 0.43
C GLN A 71 -17.44 4.93 0.47
N VAL A 72 -16.48 4.53 1.31
CA VAL A 72 -15.16 5.18 1.38
C VAL A 72 -14.47 5.20 0.02
N ALA A 73 -14.52 4.10 -0.73
CA ALA A 73 -13.95 4.05 -2.07
C ALA A 73 -14.64 5.02 -3.05
N ALA A 74 -15.97 5.17 -2.96
CA ALA A 74 -16.71 6.11 -3.79
C ALA A 74 -16.40 7.57 -3.41
N ASP A 75 -16.41 7.88 -2.12
CA ASP A 75 -16.24 9.25 -1.60
C ASP A 75 -14.84 9.80 -1.92
N TYR A 76 -13.81 8.96 -1.77
CA TYR A 76 -12.41 9.34 -2.00
C TYR A 76 -11.88 8.93 -3.37
N LYS A 77 -12.75 8.43 -4.28
CA LYS A 77 -12.38 7.93 -5.62
C LYS A 77 -11.25 6.89 -5.60
N LEU A 78 -11.25 6.03 -4.59
CA LEU A 78 -10.25 4.98 -4.40
C LEU A 78 -10.68 3.69 -5.11
N LYS A 79 -9.70 2.87 -5.48
CA LYS A 79 -9.96 1.53 -6.02
C LYS A 79 -10.37 0.59 -4.90
N HIS A 80 -11.60 0.08 -4.94
CA HIS A 80 -12.09 -0.87 -3.95
C HIS A 80 -11.66 -2.31 -4.26
N VAL A 81 -10.79 -2.88 -3.43
CA VAL A 81 -10.33 -4.28 -3.55
C VAL A 81 -11.13 -5.17 -2.58
N HIS A 82 -11.94 -6.08 -3.11
CA HIS A 82 -12.71 -7.04 -2.31
C HIS A 82 -12.33 -8.49 -2.66
N VAL A 83 -11.32 -9.02 -1.97
CA VAL A 83 -10.73 -10.36 -2.20
C VAL A 83 -11.78 -11.46 -2.29
N GLY A 84 -12.73 -11.52 -1.34
CA GLY A 84 -13.76 -12.56 -1.35
C GLY A 84 -14.67 -12.55 -2.60
N LYS A 85 -14.86 -11.39 -3.25
CA LYS A 85 -15.65 -11.29 -4.49
C LYS A 85 -14.83 -11.77 -5.68
N LEU A 86 -13.54 -11.46 -5.70
CA LEU A 86 -12.59 -11.92 -6.73
C LEU A 86 -12.42 -13.44 -6.67
N LEU A 87 -12.27 -14.00 -5.48
CA LEU A 87 -12.16 -15.44 -5.26
C LEU A 87 -13.41 -16.19 -5.75
N ARG A 88 -14.61 -15.69 -5.44
CA ARG A 88 -15.88 -16.30 -5.88
C ARG A 88 -16.14 -16.16 -7.39
N ALA A 89 -15.48 -15.24 -8.07
CA ALA A 89 -15.60 -15.08 -9.52
C ALA A 89 -14.88 -16.22 -10.28
N ARG A 90 -13.82 -16.81 -9.70
CA ARG A 90 -13.17 -18.00 -10.28
C ARG A 90 -13.96 -19.26 -9.96
N LYS A 91 -14.39 -19.98 -11.00
CA LYS A 91 -15.16 -21.22 -10.86
C LYS A 91 -14.34 -22.35 -10.24
N GLU A 92 -13.04 -22.38 -10.50
CA GLU A 92 -12.08 -23.39 -10.02
C GLU A 92 -11.95 -23.42 -8.49
N LEU A 93 -12.20 -22.29 -7.82
CA LEU A 93 -12.02 -22.16 -6.37
C LEU A 93 -13.33 -22.32 -5.59
N LYS A 94 -14.47 -22.51 -6.27
CA LYS A 94 -15.78 -22.59 -5.61
C LYS A 94 -15.87 -23.70 -4.59
N ASP A 95 -15.31 -24.87 -4.89
CA ASP A 95 -15.38 -26.06 -4.03
C ASP A 95 -14.51 -25.91 -2.78
N GLN A 96 -13.36 -25.22 -2.90
CA GLN A 96 -12.51 -24.91 -1.77
C GLN A 96 -13.15 -23.86 -0.86
N ILE A 97 -13.75 -22.82 -1.45
CA ILE A 97 -14.41 -21.73 -0.72
C ILE A 97 -15.68 -22.22 0.00
N SER A 98 -16.50 -23.04 -0.67
CA SER A 98 -17.73 -23.59 -0.07
C SER A 98 -17.42 -24.61 1.03
N GLY A 99 -16.33 -25.36 0.89
CA GLY A 99 -15.82 -26.27 1.91
C GLY A 99 -15.10 -25.58 3.08
N GLY A 100 -15.01 -24.24 3.09
CA GLY A 100 -14.32 -23.48 4.14
C GLY A 100 -12.80 -23.71 4.18
N LYS A 101 -12.22 -24.25 3.11
CA LYS A 101 -10.77 -24.47 3.02
C LYS A 101 -10.06 -23.15 2.75
N LEU A 102 -8.88 -23.00 3.35
CA LEU A 102 -8.01 -21.85 3.12
C LEU A 102 -7.52 -21.89 1.66
N VAL A 103 -7.63 -20.75 0.96
CA VAL A 103 -7.02 -20.56 -0.36
C VAL A 103 -5.56 -20.17 -0.16
N ALA A 104 -4.65 -20.74 -0.96
CA ALA A 104 -3.24 -20.43 -0.88
C ALA A 104 -2.95 -18.94 -1.17
N ASP A 105 -2.00 -18.37 -0.42
CA ASP A 105 -1.67 -16.94 -0.50
C ASP A 105 -1.19 -16.53 -1.90
N ASP A 106 -0.44 -17.37 -2.60
CA ASP A 106 0.06 -17.10 -3.96
C ASP A 106 -1.08 -16.77 -4.94
N VAL A 107 -2.18 -17.54 -4.86
CA VAL A 107 -3.38 -17.35 -5.70
C VAL A 107 -4.06 -16.03 -5.37
N VAL A 108 -4.13 -15.68 -4.09
CA VAL A 108 -4.70 -14.40 -3.63
C VAL A 108 -3.84 -13.23 -4.09
N ILE A 109 -2.51 -13.35 -3.98
CA ILE A 109 -1.54 -12.34 -4.40
C ILE A 109 -1.65 -12.10 -5.90
N GLU A 110 -1.70 -13.15 -6.73
CA GLU A 110 -1.89 -13.02 -8.18
C GLU A 110 -3.19 -12.28 -8.51
N LEU A 111 -4.29 -12.62 -7.83
CA LEU A 111 -5.59 -11.96 -8.02
C LEU A 111 -5.55 -10.46 -7.69
N VAL A 112 -4.83 -10.09 -6.64
CA VAL A 112 -4.70 -8.68 -6.22
C VAL A 112 -3.72 -7.92 -7.11
N LYS A 113 -2.65 -8.56 -7.59
CA LYS A 113 -1.68 -7.93 -8.52
C LYS A 113 -2.31 -7.45 -9.82
N VAL A 114 -3.30 -8.17 -10.36
CA VAL A 114 -4.04 -7.76 -11.57
C VAL A 114 -4.87 -6.48 -11.35
N LEU A 115 -5.10 -6.10 -10.09
CA LEU A 115 -5.79 -4.87 -9.72
C LEU A 115 -4.84 -3.74 -9.29
N GLY A 116 -3.53 -3.96 -9.18
CA GLY A 116 -2.55 -2.93 -8.81
C GLY A 116 -2.08 -2.07 -9.99
#